data_AF-A0A4Q6AVD9-F1
#
_entry.id   AF-A0A4Q6AVD9-F1
#
_cell.length_a   1.000
_cell.length_b   1.000
_cell.length_c   1.000
_cell.angle_alpha   90.00
_cell.angle_beta   90.00
_cell.angle_gamma   90.00
#
_symmetry.space_group_name_H-M   'P 1'
#
loop_
_entity.id
_entity.type
_entity.pdbx_description
1 polymer ?
#
loop_
_entity_poly.entity_id
_entity_poly.type
_entity_poly.pdbx_seq_one_letter_code
_entity_poly.pdbx_strand_id
1 'polypeptide(L)'
;MSQATATTAEPKLWGGGRSPFNVSYGKMMMWFFLLSDAFTFGAFLISYGTTRFFSAVWPDPNMVFHAFPFMGHANLPLLFVSLMTFILIMSSVTMVLAVHAGHYGDRN
;
A
#
# COMPACT_ATOMS: atom_id res chain seq x y z
N MET A 1 8.66 19.41 57.71
CA MET A 1 8.96 18.00 57.37
C MET A 1 8.83 17.85 55.86
N SER A 2 9.96 17.71 55.18
CA SER A 2 10.03 17.57 53.71
C SER A 2 9.77 16.11 53.35
N GLN A 3 8.70 15.80 52.62
CA GLN A 3 8.51 14.46 52.04
C GLN A 3 9.09 14.45 50.62
N ALA A 4 10.09 13.60 50.41
CA ALA A 4 10.63 13.27 49.10
C ALA A 4 9.73 12.22 48.44
N THR A 5 9.13 12.55 47.29
CA THR A 5 8.42 11.59 46.45
C THR A 5 9.43 10.72 45.71
N ALA A 6 9.52 9.44 46.08
CA ALA A 6 10.35 8.46 45.39
C ALA A 6 9.64 8.01 44.10
N THR A 7 10.14 8.46 42.95
CA THR A 7 9.70 8.00 41.62
C THR A 7 10.31 6.62 41.35
N THR A 8 9.53 5.55 41.45
CA THR A 8 9.94 4.22 40.99
C THR A 8 10.01 4.20 39.47
N ALA A 9 11.22 4.26 38.92
CA ALA A 9 11.49 4.17 37.49
C ALA A 9 11.32 2.72 37.01
N GLU A 10 10.41 2.52 36.06
CA GLU A 10 10.33 1.33 35.21
C GLU A 10 11.70 1.08 34.53
N PRO A 11 12.20 -0.16 34.45
CA PRO A 11 13.50 -0.44 33.87
C PRO A 11 13.48 -0.21 32.35
N LYS A 12 13.90 0.99 31.95
CA LYS A 12 14.15 1.37 30.57
C LYS A 12 15.34 0.58 30.05
N LEU A 13 15.09 -0.46 29.24
CA LEU A 13 16.11 -1.34 28.64
C LEU A 13 17.11 -0.64 27.70
N TRP A 14 17.03 0.68 27.54
CA TRP A 14 17.97 1.47 26.75
C TRP A 14 18.41 2.72 27.53
N GLY A 15 19.63 2.64 28.06
CA GLY A 15 20.24 3.65 28.93
C GLY A 15 20.91 4.83 28.22
N GLY A 16 20.57 5.14 26.97
CA GLY A 16 21.25 6.21 26.23
C GLY A 16 20.53 6.69 24.97
N GLY A 17 19.47 7.49 25.13
CA GLY A 17 18.94 8.33 24.03
C GLY A 17 18.20 7.61 22.88
N ARG A 18 18.22 8.24 21.69
CA ARG A 18 17.49 7.83 20.46
C ARG A 18 18.04 6.52 19.90
N SER A 19 17.14 5.68 19.40
CA SER A 19 17.43 4.46 18.63
C SER A 19 18.57 4.67 17.60
N PRO A 20 19.56 3.76 17.49
CA PRO A 20 20.73 3.90 16.61
C PRO A 20 20.35 4.06 15.13
N PHE A 21 19.16 3.62 14.75
CA PHE A 21 18.44 4.11 13.57
C PHE A 21 17.30 5.00 14.04
N ASN A 22 17.26 6.28 13.66
CA ASN A 22 16.26 7.27 14.09
C ASN A 22 14.84 6.99 13.50
N VAL A 23 14.42 5.73 13.51
CA VAL A 23 13.21 5.18 12.93
C VAL A 23 12.45 4.47 14.05
N SER A 24 11.20 4.88 14.26
CA SER A 24 10.29 4.19 15.20
C SER A 24 10.08 2.74 14.76
N TYR A 25 9.97 1.81 15.72
CA TYR A 25 9.67 0.40 15.48
C TYR A 25 8.46 0.21 14.54
N GLY A 26 7.40 1.02 14.71
CA GLY A 26 6.22 0.97 13.84
C GLY A 26 6.50 1.34 12.37
N LYS A 27 7.41 2.28 12.11
CA LYS A 27 7.81 2.62 10.73
C LYS A 27 8.60 1.49 10.09
N MET A 28 9.47 0.83 10.85
CA MET A 28 10.28 -0.28 10.35
C MET A 28 9.42 -1.50 9.97
N MET A 29 8.46 -1.87 10.81
CA MET A 29 7.54 -2.97 10.50
C MET A 29 6.67 -2.69 9.27
N MET A 30 6.28 -1.43 9.04
CA MET A 30 5.56 -1.04 7.82
C MET A 30 6.41 -1.25 6.56
N TRP A 31 7.69 -0.89 6.59
CA TRP A 31 8.60 -1.12 5.46
C TRP A 31 8.78 -2.61 5.14
N PHE A 32 8.91 -3.47 6.16
CA PHE A 32 8.98 -4.92 5.94
C PHE A 32 7.69 -5.48 5.34
N PHE A 33 6.53 -5.00 5.80
CA PHE A 33 5.24 -5.40 5.26
C PHE A 33 5.09 -5.00 3.77
N LEU A 34 5.41 -3.74 3.43
CA LEU A 34 5.37 -3.26 2.05
C LEU A 34 6.34 -4.02 1.13
N LEU A 35 7.53 -4.35 1.63
CA LEU A 35 8.50 -5.15 0.89
C LEU A 35 7.99 -6.58 0.65
N SER A 36 7.33 -7.18 1.65
CA SER A 36 6.70 -8.50 1.51
C SER A 36 5.62 -8.49 0.44
N ASP A 37 4.76 -7.47 0.43
CA ASP A 37 3.69 -7.31 -0.56
C ASP A 37 4.27 -7.14 -1.98
N ALA A 38 5.32 -6.32 -2.13
CA ALA A 38 6.02 -6.15 -3.39
C ALA A 38 6.63 -7.46 -3.92
N PHE A 39 7.20 -8.31 -3.06
CA PHE A 39 7.72 -9.61 -3.48
C PHE A 39 6.60 -10.58 -3.89
N THR A 40 5.45 -10.57 -3.20
CA THR A 40 4.28 -11.37 -3.59
C THR A 40 3.79 -10.97 -4.99
N PHE A 41 3.62 -9.67 -5.27
CA PHE A 41 3.28 -9.20 -6.61
C PHE A 41 4.36 -9.49 -7.64
N GLY A 42 5.65 -9.36 -7.27
CA GLY A 42 6.78 -9.71 -8.13
C GLY A 42 6.77 -11.17 -8.56
N ALA A 43 6.47 -12.10 -7.65
CA ALA A 43 6.34 -13.51 -7.97
C ALA A 43 5.20 -13.78 -8.96
N PHE A 44 4.05 -13.12 -8.78
CA PHE A 44 2.94 -13.22 -9.74
C PHE A 44 3.31 -12.65 -11.12
N LEU A 45 4.02 -11.52 -11.18
CA LEU A 45 4.49 -10.94 -12.44
C LEU A 45 5.49 -11.85 -13.16
N ILE A 46 6.42 -12.48 -12.43
CA ILE A 46 7.37 -13.44 -13.00
C ILE A 46 6.62 -14.68 -13.51
N SER A 47 5.66 -15.19 -12.74
CA SER A 47 4.82 -16.32 -13.17
C SER A 47 4.03 -15.99 -14.45
N TYR A 48 3.43 -14.80 -14.51
CA TYR A 48 2.73 -14.32 -15.70
C TYR A 48 3.69 -14.12 -16.89
N GLY A 49 4.84 -13.50 -16.65
CA GLY A 49 5.87 -13.24 -17.66
C GLY A 49 6.42 -14.53 -18.26
N THR A 50 6.80 -15.50 -17.41
CA THR A 50 7.26 -16.82 -17.86
C THR A 50 6.18 -17.53 -18.67
N THR A 51 4.95 -17.58 -18.18
CA THR A 51 3.80 -18.13 -18.94
C THR A 51 3.63 -17.44 -20.30
N ARG A 52 3.80 -16.12 -20.37
CA ARG A 52 3.67 -15.34 -21.60
C ARG A 52 4.81 -15.58 -22.60
N PHE A 53 6.03 -15.82 -22.12
CA PHE A 53 7.19 -16.12 -22.97
C PHE A 53 7.17 -17.56 -23.50
N PHE A 54 6.67 -18.52 -22.71
CA PHE A 54 6.62 -19.93 -23.11
C PHE A 54 5.34 -20.33 -23.84
N SER A 55 4.25 -19.55 -23.77
CA SER A 55 3.02 -19.81 -24.52
C SER A 55 3.05 -19.16 -25.91
N ALA A 56 2.93 -19.98 -26.96
CA ALA A 56 2.88 -19.52 -28.35
C ALA A 56 1.50 -18.93 -28.76
N VAL A 57 0.44 -19.26 -28.02
CA VAL A 57 -0.93 -18.78 -28.25
C VAL A 57 -1.39 -17.99 -27.04
N TRP A 58 -1.91 -16.77 -27.26
CA TRP A 58 -2.46 -15.93 -26.20
C TRP A 58 -3.92 -15.57 -26.51
N PRO A 59 -4.83 -15.56 -25.52
CA PRO A 59 -6.22 -15.19 -25.75
C PRO A 59 -6.36 -13.75 -26.25
N ASP A 60 -7.29 -13.51 -27.17
CA ASP A 60 -7.63 -12.16 -27.63
C ASP A 60 -8.20 -11.34 -26.46
N PRO A 61 -7.55 -10.22 -26.07
CA PRO A 61 -7.99 -9.37 -24.96
C PRO A 61 -9.40 -8.82 -25.14
N ASN A 62 -9.87 -8.68 -26.39
CA ASN A 62 -11.22 -8.20 -26.66
C ASN A 62 -12.25 -9.15 -26.06
N MET A 63 -12.09 -10.47 -26.27
CA MET A 63 -13.01 -11.51 -25.79
C MET A 63 -13.01 -11.67 -24.25
N VAL A 64 -11.87 -11.43 -23.59
CA VAL A 64 -11.70 -11.67 -22.15
C VAL A 64 -12.21 -10.50 -21.29
N PHE A 65 -12.17 -9.28 -21.82
CA PHE A 65 -12.52 -8.06 -21.07
C PHE A 65 -13.87 -7.43 -21.46
N HIS A 66 -14.84 -8.24 -21.90
CA HIS A 66 -16.21 -7.77 -22.22
C HIS A 66 -17.14 -7.62 -21.01
N ALA A 67 -16.76 -8.14 -19.84
CA ALA A 67 -17.64 -8.20 -18.67
C ALA A 67 -17.65 -6.88 -17.89
N PHE A 68 -18.45 -5.90 -18.34
CA PHE A 68 -18.81 -4.75 -17.53
C PHE A 68 -19.96 -5.16 -16.58
N PRO A 69 -19.80 -5.10 -15.25
CA PRO A 69 -20.92 -5.35 -14.35
C PRO A 69 -21.98 -4.26 -14.60
N PHE A 70 -23.21 -4.67 -14.92
CA PHE A 70 -24.40 -3.86 -15.30
C PHE A 70 -24.63 -3.49 -16.78
N MET A 71 -23.71 -3.68 -17.72
CA MET A 71 -23.99 -3.45 -19.15
C MET A 71 -23.48 -4.61 -20.00
N GLY A 72 -24.36 -5.57 -20.25
CA GLY A 72 -24.11 -6.63 -21.22
C GLY A 72 -23.93 -6.04 -22.63
N HIS A 73 -22.89 -6.50 -23.33
CA HIS A 73 -22.69 -6.34 -24.78
C HIS A 73 -22.38 -4.92 -25.30
N ALA A 74 -21.98 -3.98 -24.45
CA ALA A 74 -21.30 -2.78 -24.94
C ALA A 74 -19.85 -3.15 -25.32
N ASN A 75 -19.53 -3.09 -26.63
CA ASN A 75 -18.19 -3.33 -27.19
C ASN A 75 -17.17 -2.25 -26.77
N LEU A 76 -16.91 -2.10 -25.47
CA LEU A 76 -15.84 -1.26 -24.95
C LEU A 76 -14.90 -2.11 -24.09
N PRO A 77 -14.15 -3.04 -24.73
CA PRO A 77 -13.13 -3.79 -24.03
C PRO A 77 -12.12 -2.81 -23.42
N LEU A 78 -11.62 -3.12 -22.21
CA LEU A 78 -10.63 -2.33 -21.44
C LEU A 78 -11.15 -1.10 -20.67
N LEU A 79 -12.36 -0.62 -20.94
CA LEU A 79 -12.86 0.60 -20.28
C LEU A 79 -13.10 0.39 -18.78
N PHE A 80 -13.61 -0.78 -18.38
CA PHE A 80 -13.76 -1.15 -16.96
C PHE A 80 -12.43 -1.13 -16.20
N VAL A 81 -11.40 -1.74 -16.78
CA VAL A 81 -10.05 -1.79 -16.18
C VAL A 81 -9.51 -0.37 -16.02
N SER A 82 -9.62 0.46 -17.08
CA SER A 82 -9.15 1.85 -17.03
C SER A 82 -9.90 2.69 -15.99
N LEU A 83 -11.21 2.49 -15.81
CA LEU A 83 -12.01 3.17 -14.79
C LEU A 83 -11.59 2.77 -13.38
N MET A 84 -11.35 1.47 -13.13
CA MET A 84 -10.87 0.99 -11.83
C MET A 84 -9.50 1.60 -11.49
N THR A 85 -8.59 1.61 -12.45
CA THR A 85 -7.28 2.26 -12.28
C THR A 85 -7.42 3.76 -12.04
N PHE A 86 -8.31 4.45 -12.78
CA PHE A 86 -8.59 5.86 -12.58
C PHE A 86 -9.07 6.17 -11.15
N ILE A 87 -10.03 5.39 -10.64
CA ILE A 87 -10.54 5.54 -9.27
C ILE A 87 -9.42 5.33 -8.23
N LEU A 88 -8.58 4.31 -8.42
CA LEU A 88 -7.46 4.03 -7.50
C LEU A 88 -6.40 5.14 -7.51
N ILE A 89 -6.08 5.70 -8.67
CA ILE A 89 -5.16 6.84 -8.78
C ILE A 89 -5.74 8.06 -8.06
N MET A 90 -7.01 8.39 -8.31
CA MET A 90 -7.69 9.50 -7.62
C MET A 90 -7.76 9.26 -6.09
N SER A 91 -7.95 8.01 -5.65
CA SER A 91 -7.91 7.65 -4.22
C SER A 91 -6.54 7.88 -3.60
N SER A 92 -5.45 7.56 -4.32
CA SER A 92 -4.09 7.83 -3.85
C SER A 92 -3.81 9.33 -3.70
N VAL A 93 -4.22 10.13 -4.69
CA VAL A 93 -4.08 11.59 -4.63
C VAL A 93 -4.88 12.18 -3.46
N THR A 94 -6.12 11.71 -3.27
CA THR A 94 -6.98 12.16 -2.16
C THR A 94 -6.37 11.84 -0.79
N MET A 95 -5.75 10.66 -0.62
CA MET A 95 -5.04 10.30 0.61
C MET A 95 -3.85 11.23 0.87
N VAL A 96 -3.06 11.56 -0.16
CA VAL A 96 -1.91 12.47 -0.01
C VAL A 96 -2.36 13.87 0.40
N LEU A 97 -3.44 14.38 -0.20
CA LEU A 97 -4.05 15.65 0.19
C LEU A 97 -4.59 15.61 1.63
N ALA A 98 -5.21 14.51 2.04
CA ALA A 98 -5.69 14.31 3.40
C ALA A 98 -4.54 14.26 4.43
N VAL A 99 -3.43 13.60 4.10
CA VAL A 99 -2.22 13.59 4.95
C VAL A 99 -1.63 14.98 5.05
N HIS A 100 -1.63 15.74 3.94
CA HIS A 100 -1.19 17.14 3.95
C HIS A 100 -2.06 17.99 4.86
N ALA A 101 -3.39 17.98 4.69
CA ALA A 101 -4.32 18.69 5.58
C ALA A 101 -4.20 18.24 7.06
N GLY A 102 -3.97 16.96 7.30
CA GLY A 102 -3.71 16.41 8.64
C GLY A 102 -2.45 16.94 9.30
N HIS A 103 -1.41 17.29 8.53
CA HIS A 103 -0.22 17.98 9.07
C HIS A 103 -0.50 19.43 9.47
N TYR A 104 -1.45 20.10 8.82
CA TYR A 104 -1.89 21.45 9.17
C TYR A 104 -2.96 21.48 10.27
N GLY A 105 -3.47 20.31 10.68
CA GLY A 105 -4.47 20.21 11.75
C GLY A 105 -5.87 20.67 11.34
N ASP A 106 -6.12 20.84 10.03
CA ASP A 106 -7.45 21.19 9.51
C ASP A 106 -8.37 19.98 9.62
N ARG A 107 -9.29 20.06 10.58
CA ARG A 107 -10.20 18.97 10.98
C ARG A 107 -11.67 19.27 10.66
N ASN A 108 -11.92 20.34 9.90
CA ASN A 108 -13.24 20.84 9.51
C ASN A 108 -13.48 20.63 8.01
#